data_AF-A0A8C6PYE8-F1
#
_entry.id   AF-A0A8C6PYE8-F1
#
_cell.length_a   1.000
_cell.length_b   1.000
_cell.length_c   1.000
_cell.angle_alpha   90.00
_cell.angle_beta   90.00
_cell.angle_gamma   90.00
#
_symmetry.space_group_name_H-M   'P 1'
#
loop_
_entity.id
_entity.type
_entity.pdbx_description
1 polymer ?
#
loop_
_entity_poly.entity_id
_entity_poly.type
_entity_poly.pdbx_seq_one_letter_code
_entity_poly.pdbx_strand_id
1 'polypeptide(L)'
;MSDDCWCFCYFSQEEAPPPPIIINKYADEQLRSVAKRMHERLELYKEKVVDQYASSPEITPPVSEYKEQRIKKEEADKKKKEEQEKKKKEAEIIAAGWALVDFVLKPIEDRMDPILGATIDPFTDRRYIAWLSLVTVAFNYNAWFITARLCFPYHTEASIPYWFVMDVLADLVYAADSILFQPRKQFVKGGDIIKDRKMTKKHYRESERFLVDMVSVFPLDLLYLKFGFNSAFRANRILKLDTFFEFSDRLESILAKAYIWRVIRTIGYLLFMLHLNACFYYVASDYQGIGKTKWVYSGQGSAYLRCYYFAVRSLINIGGLNEPHTVFEITFQMTNFFIGVFVFSSLIGQMRDVIGAATAGQTYFRSSMDNTVAYMVTNHIPHMVQNRVRTWYTYTWDAQGMLDESELLDKMPLVMRTAIAVDINLATFQKIALFQGCDQQMLVDMLLRLKSIIYLPGDFVVKKGDIGKEMYIIKSGAVQVVGGPDNSIVFVTLKAGCVFGEISLLQSSKDGGNRRTANVKAYGFANLFVLEKKDLFDILVHYPESQKVLARKGRKLMKAKGPAAAKVEEEKKKGLALFGPKPPTPKFLRAFGGPFNKKFIEKLKVTKLFLSFCTHVHL
;
A
#
# COMPACT_ATOMS: atom_id res chain seq x y z
N MET A 1 62.11 33.50 -41.17
CA MET A 1 63.47 33.99 -40.91
C MET A 1 64.08 33.03 -39.93
N SER A 2 65.02 32.17 -40.27
CA SER A 2 65.78 31.92 -41.49
C SER A 2 66.42 30.54 -41.22
N ASP A 3 66.32 29.63 -42.19
CA ASP A 3 67.44 29.27 -43.08
C ASP A 3 68.57 28.65 -42.25
N ASP A 4 68.63 27.33 -42.18
CA ASP A 4 69.22 26.46 -43.19
C ASP A 4 70.67 26.12 -42.84
N CYS A 5 70.85 24.81 -42.62
CA CYS A 5 71.83 24.00 -43.33
C CYS A 5 73.31 24.19 -42.95
N TRP A 6 73.91 23.14 -42.37
CA TRP A 6 74.81 22.20 -43.06
C TRP A 6 75.72 21.44 -42.08
N CYS A 7 75.96 20.18 -42.43
CA CYS A 7 77.13 19.36 -42.06
C CYS A 7 77.26 18.88 -40.60
N PHE A 8 77.24 17.55 -40.41
CA PHE A 8 78.46 16.73 -40.29
C PHE A 8 78.05 15.29 -39.92
N CYS A 9 78.41 14.31 -40.76
CA CYS A 9 78.40 12.90 -40.37
C CYS A 9 79.48 12.68 -39.30
N TYR A 10 79.07 12.63 -38.03
CA TYR A 10 79.84 11.98 -36.98
C TYR A 10 79.52 10.49 -37.01
N PHE A 11 80.54 9.66 -37.22
CA PHE A 11 80.50 8.25 -36.83
C PHE A 11 80.32 8.21 -35.31
N SER A 12 79.08 8.01 -34.84
CA SER A 12 78.85 7.62 -33.46
C SER A 12 79.15 6.12 -33.37
N GLN A 13 80.15 5.74 -32.57
CA GLN A 13 80.21 4.38 -32.05
C GLN A 13 78.90 4.16 -31.27
N GLU A 14 77.98 3.36 -31.81
CA GLU A 14 76.85 2.88 -31.01
C GLU A 14 77.41 1.90 -29.98
N GLU A 15 77.50 2.35 -28.72
CA GLU A 15 77.68 1.47 -27.57
C GLU A 15 76.58 0.39 -27.58
N ALA A 16 76.98 -0.86 -27.39
CA ALA A 16 76.04 -1.96 -27.28
C ALA A 16 75.01 -1.67 -26.16
N PRO A 17 73.70 -1.86 -26.40
CA PRO A 17 72.69 -1.55 -25.40
C PRO A 17 72.93 -2.40 -24.13
N PRO A 18 72.75 -1.82 -22.93
CA PRO A 18 72.93 -2.57 -21.69
C PRO A 18 71.96 -3.75 -21.63
N PRO A 19 72.35 -4.88 -21.01
CA PRO A 19 71.50 -6.06 -20.94
C PRO A 19 70.18 -5.74 -20.22
N PRO A 20 69.04 -6.26 -20.70
CA PRO A 20 67.73 -5.90 -20.15
C PRO A 20 67.62 -6.34 -18.70
N ILE A 21 67.08 -5.46 -17.86
CA ILE A 21 66.85 -5.74 -16.43
C ILE A 21 65.70 -6.76 -16.33
N ILE A 22 66.03 -8.01 -15.98
CA ILE A 22 65.04 -9.08 -15.79
C ILE A 22 64.52 -9.01 -14.34
N ILE A 23 63.36 -8.38 -14.15
CA ILE A 23 62.71 -8.27 -12.82
C ILE A 23 62.02 -9.59 -12.43
N ASN A 24 61.51 -10.35 -13.40
CA ASN A 24 60.91 -11.68 -13.19
C ASN A 24 61.13 -12.58 -14.42
N LYS A 25 61.87 -13.69 -14.23
CA LYS A 25 62.33 -14.57 -15.31
C LYS A 25 61.20 -15.30 -16.04
N TYR A 26 60.14 -15.70 -15.33
CA TYR A 26 59.01 -16.41 -15.93
C TYR A 26 58.18 -15.50 -16.84
N ALA A 27 57.93 -14.27 -16.38
CA ALA A 27 57.21 -13.27 -17.17
C ALA A 27 57.99 -12.89 -18.44
N ASP A 28 59.32 -12.76 -18.33
CA ASP A 28 60.17 -12.41 -19.47
C ASP A 28 60.25 -13.55 -20.51
N GLU A 29 60.33 -14.81 -20.08
CA GLU A 29 60.25 -15.97 -21.00
C GLU A 29 58.91 -16.06 -21.72
N GLN A 30 57.81 -15.81 -21.01
CA GLN A 30 56.48 -15.78 -21.63
C GLN A 30 56.36 -14.64 -22.65
N LEU A 31 56.79 -13.43 -22.29
CA LEU A 31 56.80 -12.27 -23.19
C LEU A 31 57.67 -12.52 -24.42
N ARG A 32 58.86 -13.11 -24.27
CA ARG A 32 59.71 -13.50 -25.40
C ARG A 32 59.06 -14.55 -26.28
N SER A 33 58.37 -15.55 -25.70
CA SER A 33 57.64 -16.57 -26.47
C SER A 33 56.49 -15.97 -27.29
N VAL A 34 55.82 -14.95 -26.76
CA VAL A 34 54.73 -14.26 -27.42
C VAL A 34 55.28 -13.35 -28.51
N ALA A 35 56.34 -12.58 -28.21
CA ALA A 35 57.00 -11.73 -29.18
C ALA A 35 57.54 -12.54 -30.37
N LYS A 36 58.14 -13.71 -30.11
CA LYS A 36 58.62 -14.61 -31.16
C LYS A 36 57.48 -15.09 -32.06
N ARG A 37 56.37 -15.57 -31.48
CA ARG A 37 55.17 -15.97 -32.24
C ARG A 37 54.54 -14.83 -33.02
N MET A 38 54.58 -13.61 -32.48
CA MET A 38 54.10 -12.42 -33.17
C MET A 38 55.00 -12.05 -34.35
N HIS A 39 56.32 -12.15 -34.20
CA HIS A 39 57.26 -11.93 -35.30
C HIS A 39 57.12 -12.98 -36.40
N GLU A 40 57.01 -14.26 -36.04
CA GLU A 40 56.76 -15.35 -37.01
C GLU A 40 55.46 -15.12 -37.78
N ARG A 41 54.40 -14.67 -37.12
CA ARG A 41 53.15 -14.29 -37.81
C ARG A 41 53.34 -13.09 -38.73
N LEU A 42 54.06 -12.07 -38.28
CA LEU A 42 54.26 -10.84 -39.06
C LEU A 42 55.10 -11.11 -40.32
N GLU A 43 56.12 -11.98 -40.22
CA GLU A 43 56.90 -12.48 -41.35
C GLU A 43 56.01 -13.23 -42.34
N LEU A 44 55.16 -14.14 -41.84
CA LEU A 44 54.24 -14.92 -42.67
C LEU A 44 53.18 -14.03 -43.36
N TYR A 45 52.76 -12.93 -42.73
CA TYR A 45 51.89 -11.93 -43.37
C TYR A 45 52.63 -11.04 -44.37
N LYS A 46 53.89 -10.66 -44.11
CA LYS A 46 54.72 -9.94 -45.09
C LYS A 46 54.93 -10.78 -46.34
N GLU A 47 55.19 -12.08 -46.18
CA GLU A 47 55.33 -13.03 -47.29
C GLU A 47 54.04 -13.15 -48.10
N LYS A 48 52.86 -13.20 -47.43
CA LYS A 48 51.53 -13.18 -48.08
C LYS A 48 51.21 -11.88 -48.85
N VAL A 49 51.80 -10.74 -48.48
CA VAL A 49 51.61 -9.47 -49.20
C VAL A 49 52.47 -9.42 -50.47
N VAL A 50 53.61 -10.13 -50.48
CA VAL A 50 54.53 -10.21 -51.62
C VAL A 50 54.11 -11.30 -52.62
N ASP A 51 53.53 -12.40 -52.16
CA ASP A 51 52.96 -13.45 -53.01
C ASP A 51 51.46 -13.65 -52.74
N GLN A 52 50.63 -13.19 -53.68
CA GLN A 52 49.17 -13.21 -53.56
C GLN A 52 48.56 -14.61 -53.72
N TYR A 53 49.36 -15.65 -54.02
CA TYR A 53 48.92 -17.04 -54.22
C TYR A 53 49.60 -18.08 -53.30
N ALA A 54 50.35 -17.66 -52.27
CA ALA A 54 50.97 -18.58 -51.31
C ALA A 54 49.91 -19.33 -50.47
N SER A 55 49.81 -20.66 -50.66
CA SER A 55 48.90 -21.55 -49.93
C SER A 55 49.40 -21.86 -48.51
N SER A 56 48.53 -21.69 -47.50
CA SER A 56 48.81 -21.97 -46.09
C SER A 56 49.15 -23.45 -45.83
N PRO A 57 50.09 -23.79 -44.92
CA PRO A 57 50.24 -25.14 -44.37
C PRO A 57 49.27 -25.40 -43.20
N GLU A 58 48.23 -24.57 -43.02
CA GLU A 58 47.04 -24.98 -42.26
C GLU A 58 46.18 -25.85 -43.17
N ILE A 59 46.08 -27.14 -42.83
CA ILE A 59 45.11 -28.07 -43.42
C ILE A 59 43.74 -27.39 -43.38
N THR A 60 43.25 -26.93 -44.54
CA THR A 60 41.82 -26.72 -44.73
C THR A 60 41.13 -28.03 -44.34
N PRO A 61 40.08 -27.99 -43.51
CA PRO A 61 39.37 -29.22 -43.15
C PRO A 61 38.98 -29.93 -44.44
N PRO A 62 39.22 -31.25 -44.58
CA PRO A 62 38.98 -31.97 -45.82
C PRO A 62 37.53 -31.73 -46.27
N VAL A 63 37.29 -31.69 -47.59
CA VAL A 63 35.94 -31.45 -48.19
C VAL A 63 34.86 -32.39 -47.60
N SER A 64 35.26 -33.52 -46.99
CA SER A 64 34.40 -34.37 -46.19
C SER A 64 33.82 -33.69 -44.94
N GLU A 65 34.60 -32.93 -44.16
CA GLU A 65 34.13 -32.27 -42.93
C GLU A 65 33.11 -31.17 -43.22
N TYR A 66 33.26 -30.40 -44.30
CA TYR A 66 32.29 -29.37 -44.69
C TYR A 66 30.95 -29.99 -45.16
N LYS A 67 31.03 -31.11 -45.89
CA LYS A 67 29.86 -31.89 -46.30
C LYS A 67 29.16 -32.55 -45.10
N GLU A 68 29.93 -33.07 -44.15
CA GLU A 68 29.43 -33.70 -42.93
C GLU A 68 28.80 -32.67 -41.97
N GLN A 69 29.39 -31.47 -41.84
CA GLN A 69 28.79 -30.36 -41.10
C GLN A 69 27.49 -29.86 -41.74
N ARG A 70 27.41 -29.81 -43.07
CA ARG A 70 26.18 -29.42 -43.79
C ARG A 70 25.08 -30.46 -43.60
N ILE A 71 25.41 -31.75 -43.67
CA ILE A 71 24.49 -32.86 -43.40
C ILE A 71 24.01 -32.81 -41.95
N LYS A 72 24.92 -32.61 -40.97
CA LYS A 72 24.55 -32.43 -39.55
C LYS A 72 23.63 -31.24 -39.32
N LYS A 73 23.83 -30.12 -40.04
CA LYS A 73 22.97 -28.94 -39.98
C LYS A 73 21.60 -29.20 -40.62
N GLU A 74 21.56 -29.84 -41.79
CA GLU A 74 20.32 -30.24 -42.47
C GLU A 74 19.52 -31.27 -41.64
N GLU A 75 20.19 -32.22 -40.97
CA GLU A 75 19.57 -33.15 -40.02
C GLU A 75 19.07 -32.45 -38.75
N ALA A 76 19.84 -31.49 -38.21
CA ALA A 76 19.40 -30.69 -37.07
C ALA A 76 18.18 -29.82 -37.42
N ASP A 77 18.15 -29.24 -38.62
CA ASP A 77 17.02 -28.44 -39.11
C ASP A 77 15.80 -29.32 -39.42
N LYS A 78 15.99 -30.54 -39.92
CA LYS A 78 14.92 -31.55 -40.05
C LYS A 78 14.38 -31.96 -38.67
N LYS A 79 15.25 -32.25 -37.70
CA LYS A 79 14.85 -32.56 -36.31
C LYS A 79 14.08 -31.42 -35.67
N LYS A 80 14.51 -30.16 -35.88
CA LYS A 80 13.78 -28.96 -35.40
C LYS A 80 12.41 -28.82 -36.05
N LYS A 81 12.30 -29.06 -37.36
CA LYS A 81 11.00 -29.04 -38.07
C LYS A 81 10.07 -30.15 -37.59
N GLU A 82 10.58 -31.37 -37.43
CA GLU A 82 9.82 -32.50 -36.87
C GLU A 82 9.38 -32.23 -35.42
N GLU A 83 10.24 -31.62 -34.59
CA GLU A 83 9.90 -31.22 -33.23
C GLU A 83 8.84 -30.11 -33.19
N GLN A 84 8.95 -29.11 -34.09
CA GLN A 84 7.92 -28.08 -34.25
C GLN A 84 6.58 -28.67 -34.72
N GLU A 85 6.60 -29.64 -35.62
CA GLU A 85 5.39 -30.30 -36.11
C GLU A 85 4.76 -31.19 -35.02
N LYS A 86 5.58 -31.89 -34.22
CA LYS A 86 5.12 -32.62 -33.02
C LYS A 86 4.47 -31.68 -32.02
N LYS A 87 5.14 -30.58 -31.67
CA LYS A 87 4.59 -29.55 -30.76
C LYS A 87 3.29 -28.95 -31.28
N LYS A 88 3.18 -28.74 -32.60
CA LYS A 88 1.94 -28.26 -33.24
C LYS A 88 0.81 -29.29 -33.13
N LYS A 89 1.09 -30.57 -33.43
CA LYS A 89 0.11 -31.66 -33.29
C LYS A 89 -0.34 -31.84 -31.84
N GLU A 90 0.59 -31.79 -30.88
CA GLU A 90 0.27 -31.83 -29.45
C GLU A 90 -0.63 -30.66 -29.04
N ALA A 91 -0.31 -29.44 -29.50
CA ALA A 91 -1.13 -28.26 -29.23
C ALA A 91 -2.54 -28.37 -29.83
N GLU A 92 -2.69 -28.93 -31.03
CA GLU A 92 -3.99 -29.17 -31.67
C GLU A 92 -4.83 -30.20 -30.89
N ILE A 93 -4.22 -31.30 -30.43
CA ILE A 93 -4.90 -32.32 -29.60
C ILE A 93 -5.34 -31.70 -28.26
N ILE A 94 -4.47 -30.93 -27.60
CA ILE A 94 -4.78 -30.24 -26.35
C ILE A 94 -5.92 -29.23 -26.55
N ALA A 95 -5.88 -28.46 -27.64
CA ALA A 95 -6.93 -27.50 -27.98
C ALA A 95 -8.29 -28.20 -28.23
N ALA A 96 -8.29 -29.35 -28.91
CA ALA A 96 -9.49 -30.15 -29.13
C ALA A 96 -10.06 -30.69 -27.81
N GLY A 97 -9.21 -31.17 -26.90
CA GLY A 97 -9.60 -31.58 -25.56
C GLY A 97 -10.24 -30.43 -24.76
N TRP A 98 -9.65 -29.24 -24.84
CA TRP A 98 -10.21 -28.05 -24.19
C TRP A 98 -11.54 -27.59 -24.79
N ALA A 99 -11.72 -27.71 -26.10
CA ALA A 99 -12.97 -27.40 -26.77
C ALA A 99 -14.11 -28.31 -26.30
N LEU A 100 -13.82 -29.60 -26.05
CA LEU A 100 -14.78 -30.54 -25.46
C LEU A 100 -15.16 -30.14 -24.03
N VAL A 101 -14.17 -29.79 -23.20
CA VAL A 101 -14.41 -29.32 -21.82
C VAL A 101 -15.26 -28.04 -21.82
N ASP A 102 -14.92 -27.08 -22.68
CA ASP A 102 -15.69 -25.84 -22.83
C ASP A 102 -17.12 -26.11 -23.29
N PHE A 103 -17.34 -27.09 -24.18
CA PHE A 103 -18.68 -27.49 -24.60
C PHE A 103 -19.52 -28.08 -23.44
N VAL A 104 -18.90 -28.91 -22.60
CA VAL A 104 -19.56 -29.50 -21.42
C VAL A 104 -19.86 -28.45 -20.34
N LEU A 105 -18.97 -27.49 -20.13
CA LEU A 105 -19.13 -26.46 -19.10
C LEU A 105 -20.03 -25.30 -19.52
N LYS A 106 -20.17 -25.05 -20.83
CA LYS A 106 -21.00 -23.97 -21.39
C LYS A 106 -22.40 -23.82 -20.78
N PRO A 107 -23.24 -24.87 -20.62
CA PRO A 107 -24.56 -24.72 -20.01
C PRO A 107 -24.53 -24.25 -18.54
N ILE A 108 -23.53 -24.68 -17.77
CA ILE A 108 -23.35 -24.25 -16.37
C ILE A 108 -22.88 -22.79 -16.35
N GLU A 109 -21.93 -22.49 -17.23
CA GLU A 109 -21.35 -21.19 -17.43
C GLU A 109 -22.38 -20.12 -17.79
N ASP A 110 -23.24 -20.39 -18.79
CA ASP A 110 -24.29 -19.50 -19.25
C ASP A 110 -25.34 -19.24 -18.16
N ARG A 111 -25.62 -20.26 -17.32
CA ARG A 111 -26.52 -20.11 -16.16
C ARG A 111 -25.93 -19.23 -15.05
N MET A 112 -24.60 -19.16 -14.95
CA MET A 112 -23.89 -18.39 -13.92
C MET A 112 -23.56 -16.95 -14.36
N ASP A 113 -23.57 -16.66 -15.66
CA ASP A 113 -23.28 -15.34 -16.20
C ASP A 113 -24.17 -14.21 -15.64
N PRO A 114 -25.49 -14.39 -15.40
CA PRO A 114 -26.31 -13.38 -14.74
C PRO A 114 -25.87 -13.06 -13.29
N ILE A 115 -25.23 -14.02 -12.61
CA ILE A 115 -24.87 -13.92 -11.20
C ILE A 115 -23.44 -13.37 -11.03
N LEU A 116 -22.49 -13.88 -11.81
CA LEU A 116 -21.07 -13.57 -11.68
C LEU A 116 -20.53 -12.61 -12.76
N GLY A 117 -21.29 -12.35 -13.81
CA GLY A 117 -20.80 -11.65 -14.99
C GLY A 117 -19.93 -12.53 -15.89
N ALA A 118 -19.74 -12.09 -17.13
CA ALA A 118 -18.95 -12.83 -18.13
C ALA A 118 -17.45 -12.91 -17.76
N THR A 119 -16.91 -11.85 -17.16
CA THR A 119 -15.56 -11.80 -16.60
C THR A 119 -15.56 -11.03 -15.28
N ILE A 120 -14.60 -11.35 -14.43
CA ILE A 120 -14.49 -10.86 -13.05
C ILE A 120 -13.28 -9.93 -12.96
N ASP A 121 -13.51 -8.72 -12.45
CA ASP A 121 -12.42 -7.80 -12.11
C ASP A 121 -11.76 -8.26 -10.78
N PRO A 122 -10.47 -8.63 -10.80
CA PRO A 122 -9.78 -9.09 -9.60
C PRO A 122 -9.54 -8.01 -8.54
N PHE A 123 -9.70 -6.72 -8.87
CA PHE A 123 -9.35 -5.61 -7.97
C PHE A 123 -10.57 -5.00 -7.26
N THR A 124 -11.66 -4.75 -7.98
CA THR A 124 -12.79 -3.99 -7.42
C THR A 124 -14.00 -4.84 -7.03
N ASP A 125 -14.12 -6.06 -7.56
CA ASP A 125 -15.32 -6.87 -7.38
C ASP A 125 -15.39 -7.48 -5.97
N ARG A 126 -16.35 -6.98 -5.17
CA ARG A 126 -16.62 -7.48 -3.81
C ARG A 126 -17.14 -8.92 -3.81
N ARG A 127 -17.81 -9.37 -4.88
CA ARG A 127 -18.34 -10.75 -4.99
C ARG A 127 -17.21 -11.75 -5.10
N TYR A 128 -16.19 -11.42 -5.88
CA TYR A 128 -14.98 -12.23 -5.99
C TYR A 128 -14.26 -12.34 -4.65
N ILE A 129 -14.16 -11.26 -3.89
CA ILE A 129 -13.50 -11.29 -2.56
C ILE A 129 -14.32 -12.09 -1.55
N ALA A 130 -15.64 -11.99 -1.60
CA ALA A 130 -16.51 -12.83 -0.78
C ALA A 130 -16.33 -14.33 -1.13
N TRP A 131 -16.24 -14.68 -2.42
CA TRP A 131 -15.90 -16.04 -2.84
C TRP A 131 -14.51 -16.46 -2.36
N LEU A 132 -13.52 -15.60 -2.54
CA LEU A 132 -12.14 -15.85 -2.14
C LEU A 132 -12.00 -16.02 -0.60
N SER A 133 -12.89 -15.38 0.17
CA SER A 133 -13.01 -15.62 1.62
C SER A 133 -13.49 -17.04 1.93
N LEU A 134 -14.42 -17.58 1.15
CA LEU A 134 -14.89 -18.96 1.28
C LEU A 134 -13.78 -19.96 0.92
N VAL A 135 -13.04 -19.71 -0.17
CA VAL A 135 -11.88 -20.53 -0.55
C VAL A 135 -10.80 -20.48 0.53
N THR A 136 -10.60 -19.30 1.14
CA THR A 136 -9.69 -19.12 2.27
C THR A 136 -10.14 -19.90 3.52
N VAL A 137 -11.43 -19.98 3.81
CA VAL A 137 -11.96 -20.82 4.89
C VAL A 137 -11.69 -22.30 4.60
N ALA A 138 -11.92 -22.76 3.37
CA ALA A 138 -11.60 -24.14 2.97
C ALA A 138 -10.09 -24.44 3.08
N PHE A 139 -9.24 -23.48 2.71
CA PHE A 139 -7.79 -23.58 2.92
C PHE A 139 -7.42 -23.66 4.39
N ASN A 140 -7.98 -22.80 5.26
CA ASN A 140 -7.71 -22.87 6.69
C ASN A 140 -8.18 -24.19 7.30
N TYR A 141 -9.33 -24.72 6.88
CA TYR A 141 -9.78 -26.05 7.27
C TYR A 141 -8.73 -27.12 6.92
N ASN A 142 -8.29 -27.16 5.66
CA ASN A 142 -7.29 -28.13 5.22
C ASN A 142 -5.96 -27.94 5.97
N ALA A 143 -5.45 -26.72 6.07
CA ALA A 143 -4.16 -26.43 6.71
C ALA A 143 -4.14 -26.85 8.19
N TRP A 144 -5.21 -26.62 8.95
CA TRP A 144 -5.28 -26.96 10.37
C TRP A 144 -5.61 -28.42 10.63
N PHE A 145 -6.63 -28.96 9.94
CA PHE A 145 -7.11 -30.30 10.23
C PHE A 145 -6.31 -31.40 9.54
N ILE A 146 -5.61 -31.13 8.42
CA ILE A 146 -4.69 -32.13 7.86
C ILE A 146 -3.51 -32.34 8.81
N THR A 147 -2.91 -31.27 9.35
CA THR A 147 -1.81 -31.37 10.32
C THR A 147 -2.27 -32.00 11.63
N ALA A 148 -3.43 -31.58 12.15
CA ALA A 148 -3.99 -32.19 13.36
C ALA A 148 -4.25 -33.70 13.19
N ARG A 149 -4.88 -34.10 12.08
CA ARG A 149 -5.20 -35.50 11.79
C ARG A 149 -3.99 -36.31 11.33
N LEU A 150 -2.84 -35.69 11.04
CA LEU A 150 -1.61 -36.43 10.78
C LEU A 150 -0.94 -36.85 12.09
N CYS A 151 -1.04 -36.00 13.11
CA CYS A 151 -0.32 -36.19 14.37
C CYS A 151 -1.18 -36.86 15.44
N PHE A 152 -2.44 -36.45 15.61
CA PHE A 152 -3.31 -36.92 16.70
C PHE A 152 -4.21 -38.08 16.26
N PRO A 153 -4.56 -39.02 17.16
CA PRO A 153 -5.38 -40.19 16.87
C PRO A 153 -6.88 -39.83 16.83
N TYR A 154 -7.28 -39.03 15.84
CA TYR A 154 -8.68 -38.58 15.65
C TYR A 154 -9.47 -39.40 14.62
N HIS A 155 -8.96 -40.58 14.26
CA HIS A 155 -9.53 -41.51 13.27
C HIS A 155 -10.46 -42.57 13.88
N THR A 156 -11.35 -42.17 14.78
CA THR A 156 -12.34 -43.08 15.35
C THR A 156 -13.42 -43.42 14.32
N GLU A 157 -13.99 -44.63 14.35
CA GLU A 157 -15.06 -45.04 13.42
C GLU A 157 -16.24 -44.06 13.38
N ALA A 158 -16.55 -43.43 14.51
CA ALA A 158 -17.61 -42.41 14.61
C ALA A 158 -17.23 -41.06 13.97
N SER A 159 -15.95 -40.68 13.91
CA SER A 159 -15.50 -39.37 13.41
C SER A 159 -15.21 -39.38 11.91
N ILE A 160 -14.84 -40.53 11.34
CA ILE A 160 -14.49 -40.69 9.92
C ILE A 160 -15.58 -40.16 8.97
N PRO A 161 -16.89 -40.44 9.16
CA PRO A 161 -17.92 -39.93 8.27
C PRO A 161 -18.00 -38.39 8.26
N TYR A 162 -17.86 -37.75 9.43
CA TYR A 162 -17.87 -36.29 9.53
C TYR A 162 -16.67 -35.66 8.83
N TRP A 163 -15.48 -36.25 9.00
CA TRP A 163 -14.29 -35.81 8.30
C TRP A 163 -14.45 -35.91 6.79
N PHE A 164 -15.00 -37.01 6.30
CA PHE A 164 -15.24 -37.22 4.88
C PHE A 164 -16.21 -36.17 4.31
N VAL A 165 -17.30 -35.85 5.01
CA VAL A 165 -18.25 -34.81 4.58
C VAL A 165 -17.57 -33.44 4.48
N MET A 166 -16.83 -33.03 5.52
CA MET A 166 -16.14 -31.73 5.54
C MET A 166 -15.04 -31.64 4.48
N ASP A 167 -14.33 -32.74 4.27
CA ASP A 167 -13.30 -32.89 3.25
C ASP A 167 -13.87 -32.74 1.83
N VAL A 168 -14.98 -33.42 1.52
CA VAL A 168 -15.67 -33.29 0.23
C VAL A 168 -16.20 -31.86 0.03
N LEU A 169 -16.75 -31.23 1.07
CA LEU A 169 -17.19 -29.83 0.99
C LEU A 169 -16.03 -28.88 0.65
N ALA A 170 -14.86 -29.05 1.26
CA ALA A 170 -13.68 -28.26 0.95
C ALA A 170 -13.17 -28.49 -0.49
N ASP A 171 -13.16 -29.75 -0.95
CA ASP A 171 -12.78 -30.09 -2.32
C ASP A 171 -13.76 -29.53 -3.37
N LEU A 172 -15.07 -29.52 -3.07
CA LEU A 172 -16.08 -28.88 -3.93
C LEU A 172 -15.84 -27.38 -4.08
N VAL A 173 -15.43 -26.69 -3.01
CA VAL A 173 -15.07 -25.27 -3.05
C VAL A 173 -13.84 -25.06 -3.95
N TYR A 174 -12.82 -25.90 -3.85
CA TYR A 174 -11.63 -25.79 -4.70
C TYR A 174 -11.94 -26.10 -6.17
N ALA A 175 -12.75 -27.11 -6.44
CA ALA A 175 -13.20 -27.42 -7.80
C ALA A 175 -14.03 -26.27 -8.40
N ALA A 176 -14.97 -25.71 -7.64
CA ALA A 176 -15.75 -24.55 -8.07
C ALA A 176 -14.86 -23.33 -8.35
N ASP A 177 -13.84 -23.08 -7.53
CA ASP A 177 -12.89 -21.99 -7.74
C ASP A 177 -12.12 -22.16 -9.06
N SER A 178 -11.52 -23.33 -9.28
CA SER A 178 -10.71 -23.64 -10.47
C SER A 178 -11.54 -23.70 -11.76
N ILE A 179 -12.80 -24.15 -11.69
CA ILE A 179 -13.67 -24.31 -12.87
C ILE A 179 -14.43 -23.01 -13.20
N LEU A 180 -14.93 -22.28 -12.20
CA LEU A 180 -15.90 -21.21 -12.39
C LEU A 180 -15.30 -19.81 -12.25
N PHE A 181 -14.38 -19.61 -11.30
CA PHE A 181 -13.87 -18.28 -10.96
C PHE A 181 -12.53 -17.97 -11.64
N GLN A 182 -11.53 -18.83 -11.49
CA GLN A 182 -10.19 -18.58 -12.04
C GLN A 182 -10.18 -18.34 -13.56
N PRO A 183 -10.95 -19.08 -14.40
CA PRO A 183 -10.98 -18.84 -15.85
C PRO A 183 -11.69 -17.54 -16.28
N ARG A 184 -12.47 -16.92 -15.39
CA ARG A 184 -13.19 -15.65 -15.64
C ARG A 184 -12.38 -14.42 -15.23
N LYS A 185 -11.22 -14.60 -14.59
CA LYS A 185 -10.41 -13.51 -14.04
C LYS A 185 -9.81 -12.65 -15.16
N GLN A 186 -10.07 -11.35 -15.09
CA GLN A 186 -9.47 -10.37 -16.00
C GLN A 186 -7.96 -10.24 -15.71
N PHE A 187 -7.18 -9.99 -16.76
CA PHE A 187 -5.74 -9.78 -16.67
C PHE A 187 -5.32 -8.57 -17.50
N VAL A 188 -4.16 -7.99 -17.14
CA VAL A 188 -3.61 -6.82 -17.84
C VAL A 188 -2.59 -7.30 -18.86
N LYS A 189 -2.74 -6.88 -20.12
CA LYS A 189 -1.76 -7.16 -21.19
C LYS A 189 -1.51 -5.88 -21.97
N GLY A 190 -0.26 -5.41 -21.98
CA GLY A 190 0.11 -4.17 -22.68
C GLY A 190 -0.51 -2.90 -22.10
N GLY A 191 -0.97 -2.92 -20.85
CA GLY A 191 -1.67 -1.80 -20.19
C GLY A 191 -3.19 -1.89 -20.26
N ASP A 192 -3.74 -2.73 -21.14
CA ASP A 192 -5.18 -2.92 -21.29
C ASP A 192 -5.70 -4.08 -20.43
N ILE A 193 -6.87 -3.88 -19.83
CA ILE A 193 -7.60 -4.92 -19.10
C ILE A 193 -8.37 -5.76 -20.11
N ILE A 194 -7.92 -6.99 -20.32
CA ILE A 194 -8.56 -7.94 -21.23
C ILE A 194 -9.80 -8.52 -20.57
N LYS A 195 -10.98 -8.23 -21.16
CA LYS A 195 -12.30 -8.69 -20.69
C LYS A 195 -12.91 -9.81 -21.53
N ASP A 196 -12.23 -10.25 -22.58
CA ASP A 196 -12.72 -11.32 -23.45
C ASP A 196 -12.56 -12.70 -22.79
N ARG A 197 -13.67 -13.43 -22.68
CA ARG A 197 -13.77 -14.74 -22.01
C ARG A 197 -12.86 -15.80 -22.61
N LYS A 198 -12.72 -15.82 -23.94
CA LYS A 198 -11.85 -16.81 -24.61
C LYS A 198 -10.38 -16.56 -24.24
N MET A 199 -10.00 -15.29 -24.18
CA MET A 199 -8.65 -14.88 -23.82
C MET A 199 -8.34 -15.12 -22.35
N THR A 200 -9.28 -14.89 -21.42
CA THR A 200 -9.08 -15.17 -19.99
C THR A 200 -8.93 -16.66 -19.71
N LYS A 201 -9.77 -17.51 -20.33
CA LYS A 201 -9.65 -18.98 -20.23
C LYS A 201 -8.31 -19.48 -20.75
N LYS A 202 -7.88 -18.99 -21.92
CA LYS A 202 -6.59 -19.34 -22.50
C LYS A 202 -5.44 -18.91 -21.58
N HIS A 203 -5.49 -17.69 -21.07
CA HIS A 203 -4.48 -17.17 -20.15
C HIS A 203 -4.37 -17.98 -18.86
N TYR A 204 -5.51 -18.40 -18.28
CA TYR A 204 -5.51 -19.25 -17.09
C TYR A 204 -4.88 -20.63 -17.39
N ARG A 205 -5.28 -21.29 -18.48
CA ARG A 205 -4.75 -22.61 -18.87
C ARG A 205 -3.24 -22.62 -19.16
N GLU A 206 -2.70 -21.50 -19.65
CA GLU A 206 -1.27 -21.31 -19.91
C GLU A 206 -0.49 -20.87 -18.65
N SER A 207 -1.17 -20.48 -17.58
CA SER A 207 -0.55 -20.00 -16.34
C SER A 207 -0.09 -21.17 -15.46
N GLU A 208 1.03 -21.00 -14.76
CA GLU A 208 1.51 -21.95 -13.73
C GLU A 208 0.47 -22.19 -12.64
N ARG A 209 -0.41 -21.21 -12.39
CA ARG A 209 -1.49 -21.34 -11.42
C ARG A 209 -2.45 -22.47 -11.76
N PHE A 210 -2.72 -22.71 -13.04
CA PHE A 210 -3.59 -23.81 -13.44
C PHE A 210 -2.99 -25.17 -13.07
N LEU A 211 -1.66 -25.34 -13.20
CA LEU A 211 -0.97 -26.56 -12.78
C LEU A 211 -1.12 -26.77 -11.26
N VAL A 212 -0.89 -25.73 -10.46
CA VAL A 212 -1.05 -25.79 -9.00
C VAL A 212 -2.48 -26.13 -8.61
N ASP A 213 -3.47 -25.49 -9.27
CA ASP A 213 -4.88 -25.76 -9.04
C ASP A 213 -5.27 -27.20 -9.39
N MET A 214 -4.78 -27.74 -10.52
CA MET A 214 -5.03 -29.13 -10.91
C MET A 214 -4.44 -30.13 -9.90
N VAL A 215 -3.20 -29.93 -9.46
CA VAL A 215 -2.55 -30.82 -8.49
C VAL A 215 -3.24 -30.73 -7.12
N SER A 216 -3.72 -29.54 -6.73
CA SER A 216 -4.41 -29.32 -5.45
C SER A 216 -5.79 -30.01 -5.37
N VAL A 217 -6.48 -30.17 -6.50
CA VAL A 217 -7.81 -30.80 -6.59
C VAL A 217 -7.71 -32.30 -6.92
N PHE A 218 -6.51 -32.81 -7.22
CA PHE A 218 -6.32 -34.22 -7.58
C PHE A 218 -6.75 -35.16 -6.43
N PRO A 219 -7.68 -36.11 -6.68
CA PRO A 219 -8.32 -36.91 -5.62
C PRO A 219 -7.46 -38.09 -5.17
N LEU A 220 -6.32 -37.79 -4.53
CA LEU A 220 -5.44 -38.81 -3.92
C LEU A 220 -6.14 -39.61 -2.82
N ASP A 221 -7.28 -39.13 -2.34
CA ASP A 221 -8.08 -39.75 -1.27
C ASP A 221 -8.71 -41.07 -1.72
N LEU A 222 -8.80 -41.33 -3.03
CA LEU A 222 -9.21 -42.64 -3.54
C LEU A 222 -8.28 -43.77 -3.09
N LEU A 223 -7.03 -43.43 -2.73
CA LEU A 223 -6.08 -44.37 -2.14
C LEU A 223 -6.53 -44.90 -0.76
N TYR A 224 -7.50 -44.25 -0.10
CA TYR A 224 -8.07 -44.75 1.16
C TYR A 224 -8.67 -46.14 1.03
N LEU A 225 -9.20 -46.49 -0.15
CA LEU A 225 -9.80 -47.80 -0.42
C LEU A 225 -8.79 -48.94 -0.31
N LYS A 226 -7.49 -48.68 -0.56
CA LYS A 226 -6.43 -49.70 -0.57
C LYS A 226 -5.51 -49.60 0.66
N PHE A 227 -5.21 -48.40 1.12
CA PHE A 227 -4.21 -48.16 2.18
C PHE A 227 -4.82 -47.76 3.53
N GLY A 228 -6.16 -47.70 3.63
CA GLY A 228 -6.86 -47.21 4.83
C GLY A 228 -6.89 -45.69 4.92
N PHE A 229 -7.61 -45.16 5.92
CA PHE A 229 -7.77 -43.73 6.11
C PHE A 229 -6.45 -43.10 6.60
N ASN A 230 -5.77 -42.35 5.72
CA ASN A 230 -4.52 -41.66 6.03
C ASN A 230 -4.53 -40.21 5.54
N SER A 231 -4.50 -39.26 6.48
CA SER A 231 -4.52 -37.82 6.22
C SER A 231 -3.37 -37.32 5.33
N ALA A 232 -2.25 -38.05 5.24
CA ALA A 232 -1.09 -37.68 4.44
C ALA A 232 -1.42 -37.57 2.94
N PHE A 233 -2.33 -38.40 2.42
CA PHE A 233 -2.73 -38.36 1.01
C PHE A 233 -3.46 -37.06 0.63
N ARG A 234 -3.96 -36.29 1.61
CA ARG A 234 -4.59 -34.97 1.38
C ARG A 234 -3.61 -33.80 1.35
N ALA A 235 -2.32 -34.01 1.59
CA ALA A 235 -1.34 -32.93 1.71
C ALA A 235 -1.27 -32.03 0.45
N ASN A 236 -1.65 -32.56 -0.73
CA ASN A 236 -1.73 -31.80 -1.97
C ASN A 236 -2.67 -30.59 -1.90
N ARG A 237 -3.68 -30.59 -1.01
CA ARG A 237 -4.61 -29.45 -0.84
C ARG A 237 -3.93 -28.22 -0.24
N ILE A 238 -2.78 -28.37 0.43
CA ILE A 238 -2.01 -27.26 1.00
C ILE A 238 -1.38 -26.39 -0.10
N LEU A 239 -1.22 -26.91 -1.32
CA LEU A 239 -0.68 -26.16 -2.47
C LEU A 239 -1.52 -24.94 -2.85
N LYS A 240 -2.78 -24.85 -2.38
CA LYS A 240 -3.66 -23.69 -2.59
C LYS A 240 -3.29 -22.45 -1.74
N LEU A 241 -2.12 -22.44 -1.09
CA LEU A 241 -1.61 -21.36 -0.23
C LEU A 241 -1.60 -19.99 -0.91
N ASP A 242 -1.28 -19.92 -2.20
CA ASP A 242 -1.25 -18.65 -2.94
C ASP A 242 -2.61 -17.94 -2.95
N THR A 243 -3.70 -18.71 -2.89
CA THR A 243 -5.06 -18.17 -2.86
C THR A 243 -5.35 -17.46 -1.53
N PHE A 244 -4.77 -17.93 -0.42
CA PHE A 244 -4.84 -17.25 0.87
C PHE A 244 -4.10 -15.90 0.84
N PHE A 245 -2.90 -15.86 0.24
CA PHE A 245 -2.17 -14.60 0.11
C PHE A 245 -2.88 -13.62 -0.81
N GLU A 246 -3.42 -14.09 -1.94
CA GLU A 246 -4.26 -13.26 -2.80
C GLU A 246 -5.45 -12.69 -2.02
N PHE A 247 -6.18 -13.52 -1.27
CA PHE A 247 -7.28 -13.05 -0.42
C PHE A 247 -6.82 -11.96 0.54
N SER A 248 -5.69 -12.21 1.21
CA SER A 248 -5.13 -11.32 2.20
C SER A 248 -4.84 -9.93 1.61
N ASP A 249 -4.20 -9.89 0.45
CA ASP A 249 -3.81 -8.64 -0.23
C ASP A 249 -5.04 -7.88 -0.73
N ARG A 250 -6.03 -8.60 -1.28
CA ARG A 250 -7.29 -7.99 -1.73
C ARG A 250 -8.09 -7.41 -0.57
N LEU A 251 -8.23 -8.17 0.51
CA LEU A 251 -8.94 -7.70 1.70
C LEU A 251 -8.24 -6.48 2.30
N GLU A 252 -6.90 -6.49 2.34
CA GLU A 252 -6.11 -5.34 2.81
C GLU A 252 -6.34 -4.08 1.98
N SER A 253 -6.41 -4.22 0.65
CA SER A 253 -6.60 -3.08 -0.27
C SER A 253 -7.96 -2.38 -0.17
N ILE A 254 -9.00 -3.09 0.32
CA ILE A 254 -10.38 -2.59 0.38
C ILE A 254 -10.78 -2.12 1.77
N LEU A 255 -10.16 -2.67 2.81
CA LEU A 255 -10.42 -2.24 4.17
C LEU A 255 -9.91 -0.82 4.39
N ALA A 256 -10.81 0.09 4.76
CA ALA A 256 -10.47 1.47 5.16
C ALA A 256 -9.41 1.53 6.28
N LYS A 257 -9.30 0.45 7.07
CA LYS A 257 -8.31 0.28 8.14
C LYS A 257 -7.49 -0.99 7.92
N ALA A 258 -6.65 -1.00 6.89
CA ALA A 258 -5.76 -2.11 6.52
C ALA A 258 -4.97 -2.72 7.69
N TYR A 259 -4.53 -1.90 8.65
CA TYR A 259 -3.76 -2.36 9.82
C TYR A 259 -4.51 -3.37 10.69
N ILE A 260 -5.85 -3.32 10.76
CA ILE A 260 -6.65 -4.26 11.55
C ILE A 260 -6.48 -5.68 10.98
N TRP A 261 -6.54 -5.81 9.66
CA TRP A 261 -6.34 -7.09 9.00
C TRP A 261 -4.91 -7.61 9.18
N ARG A 262 -3.91 -6.73 9.08
CA ARG A 262 -2.50 -7.10 9.35
C ARG A 262 -2.33 -7.69 10.75
N VAL A 263 -2.94 -7.09 11.78
CA VAL A 263 -2.90 -7.62 13.15
C VAL A 263 -3.59 -8.98 13.25
N ILE A 264 -4.79 -9.14 12.68
CA ILE A 264 -5.52 -10.42 12.66
C ILE A 264 -4.68 -11.51 12.00
N ARG A 265 -4.07 -11.20 10.84
CA ARG A 265 -3.20 -12.12 10.10
C ARG A 265 -2.00 -12.55 10.92
N THR A 266 -1.28 -11.61 11.53
CA THR A 266 -0.11 -11.91 12.38
C THR A 266 -0.49 -12.76 13.59
N ILE A 267 -1.64 -12.49 14.23
CA ILE A 267 -2.17 -13.34 15.32
C ILE A 267 -2.50 -14.74 14.78
N GLY A 268 -3.12 -14.85 13.60
CA GLY A 268 -3.39 -16.12 12.95
C GLY A 268 -2.13 -16.96 12.71
N TYR A 269 -1.05 -16.33 12.25
CA TYR A 269 0.25 -17.00 12.08
C TYR A 269 0.82 -17.50 13.41
N LEU A 270 0.73 -16.72 14.48
CA LEU A 270 1.13 -17.16 15.83
C LEU A 270 0.33 -18.39 16.27
N LEU A 271 -0.99 -18.35 16.15
CA LEU A 271 -1.87 -19.46 16.54
C LEU A 271 -1.59 -20.72 15.72
N PHE A 272 -1.32 -20.58 14.42
CA PHE A 272 -0.96 -21.71 13.58
C PHE A 272 0.43 -22.29 13.90
N MET A 273 1.42 -21.46 14.21
CA MET A 273 2.74 -21.93 14.68
C MET A 273 2.65 -22.67 16.03
N LEU A 274 1.81 -22.18 16.95
CA LEU A 274 1.49 -22.88 18.19
C LEU A 274 0.83 -24.23 17.93
N HIS A 275 -0.09 -24.29 16.97
CA HIS A 275 -0.73 -25.52 16.54
C HIS A 275 0.29 -26.53 15.97
N LEU A 276 1.18 -26.10 15.07
CA LEU A 276 2.23 -26.97 14.52
C LEU A 276 3.17 -27.47 15.60
N ASN A 277 3.58 -26.60 16.53
CA ASN A 277 4.43 -27.00 17.66
C ASN A 277 3.74 -28.04 18.55
N ALA A 278 2.43 -27.86 18.83
CA ALA A 278 1.64 -28.85 19.56
C ALA A 278 1.60 -30.21 18.85
N CYS A 279 1.46 -30.21 17.52
CA CYS A 279 1.50 -31.41 16.69
C CYS A 279 2.87 -32.11 16.77
N PHE A 280 3.97 -31.36 16.63
CA PHE A 280 5.32 -31.90 16.75
C PHE A 280 5.61 -32.48 18.13
N TYR A 281 5.18 -31.80 19.20
CA TYR A 281 5.35 -32.30 20.57
C TYR A 281 4.55 -33.58 20.83
N TYR A 282 3.34 -33.71 20.26
CA TYR A 282 2.59 -34.95 20.36
C TYR A 282 3.30 -36.10 19.64
N VAL A 283 3.78 -35.90 18.41
CA VAL A 283 4.55 -36.92 17.67
C VAL A 283 5.82 -37.31 18.42
N ALA A 284 6.54 -36.35 19.01
CA ALA A 284 7.70 -36.62 19.85
C ALA A 284 7.34 -37.44 21.11
N SER A 285 6.20 -37.13 21.74
CA SER A 285 5.68 -37.86 22.89
C SER A 285 5.29 -39.30 22.54
N ASP A 286 4.68 -39.50 21.37
CA ASP A 286 4.29 -40.82 20.87
C ASP A 286 5.52 -41.67 20.51
N TYR A 287 6.51 -41.08 19.85
CA TYR A 287 7.78 -41.72 19.51
C TYR A 287 8.52 -42.26 20.75
N GLN A 288 8.56 -41.48 21.82
CA GLN A 288 9.17 -41.90 23.09
C GLN A 288 8.26 -42.89 23.86
N GLY A 289 6.95 -42.71 23.73
CA GLY A 289 5.90 -43.50 24.35
C GLY A 289 5.12 -42.68 25.36
N ILE A 290 3.81 -42.58 25.13
CA ILE A 290 2.87 -41.80 25.93
C ILE A 290 2.93 -42.22 27.41
N GLY A 291 3.09 -41.26 28.31
CA GLY A 291 3.10 -41.46 29.76
C GLY A 291 4.32 -42.15 30.36
N LYS A 292 5.37 -42.44 29.57
CA LYS A 292 6.59 -43.09 30.09
C LYS A 292 7.48 -42.17 30.93
N THR A 293 7.54 -40.88 30.57
CA THR A 293 8.29 -39.86 31.30
C THR A 293 7.36 -38.75 31.79
N LYS A 294 7.85 -37.91 32.70
CA LYS A 294 7.10 -36.72 33.13
C LYS A 294 7.04 -35.64 32.04
N TRP A 295 7.98 -35.64 31.10
CA TRP A 295 8.06 -34.64 30.03
C TRP A 295 7.04 -34.91 28.91
N VAL A 296 6.82 -36.16 28.53
CA VAL A 296 5.87 -36.53 27.46
C VAL A 296 4.42 -36.33 27.88
N TYR A 297 3.53 -36.25 26.88
CA TYR A 297 2.09 -36.29 27.12
C TYR A 297 1.71 -37.53 27.95
N SER A 298 0.98 -37.33 29.05
CA SER A 298 0.66 -38.38 30.03
C SER A 298 -0.53 -39.27 29.67
N GLY A 299 -1.14 -39.10 28.49
CA GLY A 299 -2.28 -39.92 28.05
C GLY A 299 -3.64 -39.53 28.64
N GLN A 300 -3.67 -38.73 29.70
CA GLN A 300 -4.92 -38.32 30.34
C GLN A 300 -5.51 -37.03 29.72
N GLY A 301 -6.83 -36.92 29.68
CA GLY A 301 -7.53 -35.74 29.17
C GLY A 301 -7.44 -35.58 27.64
N SER A 302 -7.64 -34.35 27.15
CA SER A 302 -7.54 -34.07 25.72
C SER A 302 -6.08 -33.92 25.30
N ALA A 303 -5.63 -34.82 24.42
CA ALA A 303 -4.26 -34.82 23.87
C ALA A 303 -3.90 -33.47 23.24
N TYR A 304 -4.78 -32.94 22.39
CA TYR A 304 -4.55 -31.66 21.73
C TYR A 304 -4.44 -30.51 22.73
N LEU A 305 -5.36 -30.41 23.70
CA LEU A 305 -5.35 -29.28 24.64
C LEU A 305 -4.10 -29.28 25.52
N ARG A 306 -3.65 -30.45 25.98
CA ARG A 306 -2.41 -30.56 26.77
C ARG A 306 -1.16 -30.28 25.95
N CYS A 307 -1.09 -30.76 24.70
CA CYS A 307 0.04 -30.47 23.81
C CYS A 307 0.06 -28.99 23.38
N TYR A 308 -1.11 -28.39 23.17
CA TYR A 308 -1.23 -26.96 22.87
C TYR A 308 -0.82 -26.10 24.06
N TYR A 309 -1.19 -26.50 25.27
CA TYR A 309 -0.72 -25.86 26.50
C TYR A 309 0.81 -25.90 26.63
N PHE A 310 1.43 -27.06 26.34
CA PHE A 310 2.89 -27.17 26.26
C PHE A 310 3.47 -26.21 25.21
N ALA A 311 2.92 -26.22 24.00
CA ALA A 311 3.39 -25.38 22.89
C ALA A 311 3.31 -23.88 23.21
N VAL A 312 2.25 -23.42 23.86
CA VAL A 312 2.10 -22.03 24.32
C VAL A 312 3.20 -21.67 25.32
N ARG A 313 3.41 -22.52 26.33
CA ARG A 313 4.43 -22.27 27.37
C ARG A 313 5.85 -22.32 26.85
N SER A 314 6.13 -23.17 25.85
CA SER A 314 7.44 -23.25 25.22
C SER A 314 7.69 -22.13 24.21
N LEU A 315 6.76 -21.87 23.29
CA LEU A 315 6.97 -20.96 22.17
C LEU A 315 6.94 -19.48 22.62
N ILE A 316 6.13 -19.16 23.64
CA ILE A 316 6.02 -17.80 24.23
C ILE A 316 7.01 -17.61 25.40
N ASN A 317 7.80 -18.64 25.74
CA ASN A 317 8.79 -18.62 26.83
C ASN A 317 8.21 -18.23 28.21
N ILE A 318 6.99 -18.66 28.53
CA ILE A 318 6.40 -18.47 29.88
C ILE A 318 7.09 -19.39 30.90
N GLY A 319 7.60 -20.55 30.46
CA GLY A 319 8.28 -21.52 31.30
C GLY A 319 7.33 -22.42 32.10
N GLY A 320 7.84 -23.02 33.18
CA GLY A 320 7.08 -23.94 34.04
C GLY A 320 6.67 -25.24 33.33
N LEU A 321 7.54 -25.75 32.46
CA LEU A 321 7.40 -27.05 31.81
C LEU A 321 8.10 -28.12 32.64
N ASN A 322 7.67 -29.37 32.49
CA ASN A 322 8.33 -30.51 33.13
C ASN A 322 9.76 -30.65 32.59
N GLU A 323 10.71 -31.01 33.45
CA GLU A 323 12.10 -31.13 33.07
C GLU A 323 12.33 -32.32 32.12
N PRO A 324 13.00 -32.12 30.97
CA PRO A 324 13.41 -33.22 30.10
C PRO A 324 14.55 -34.01 30.75
N HIS A 325 14.50 -35.34 30.69
CA HIS A 325 15.51 -36.21 31.32
C HIS A 325 16.35 -36.97 30.29
N THR A 326 15.75 -37.35 29.17
CA THR A 326 16.46 -38.09 28.12
C THR A 326 17.13 -37.14 27.14
N VAL A 327 18.20 -37.61 26.49
CA VAL A 327 18.95 -36.80 25.49
C VAL A 327 18.02 -36.30 24.37
N PHE A 328 17.05 -37.11 23.95
CA PHE A 328 16.06 -36.72 22.95
C PHE A 328 15.16 -35.57 23.45
N GLU A 329 14.57 -35.69 24.64
CA GLU A 329 13.72 -34.65 25.24
C GLU A 329 14.50 -33.35 25.45
N ILE A 330 15.75 -33.44 25.91
CA ILE A 330 16.62 -32.27 26.13
C ILE A 330 16.89 -31.58 24.80
N THR A 331 17.26 -32.34 23.76
CA THR A 331 17.53 -31.80 22.42
C THR A 331 16.29 -31.16 21.82
N PHE A 332 15.15 -31.84 21.88
CA PHE A 332 13.87 -31.32 21.38
C PHE A 332 13.47 -30.03 22.12
N GLN A 333 13.51 -30.04 23.45
CA GLN A 333 13.14 -28.88 24.26
C GLN A 333 14.07 -27.69 24.01
N MET A 334 15.39 -27.92 23.88
CA MET A 334 16.37 -26.89 23.56
C MET A 334 16.11 -26.28 22.18
N THR A 335 15.91 -27.11 21.15
CA THR A 335 15.57 -26.64 19.80
C THR A 335 14.25 -25.87 19.80
N ASN A 336 13.24 -26.36 20.51
CA ASN A 336 11.93 -25.72 20.60
C ASN A 336 12.01 -24.33 21.28
N PHE A 337 12.80 -24.19 22.34
CA PHE A 337 13.04 -22.87 22.95
C PHE A 337 13.79 -21.93 22.01
N PHE A 338 14.83 -22.42 21.31
CA PHE A 338 15.58 -21.60 20.35
C PHE A 338 14.69 -21.09 19.22
N ILE A 339 13.86 -21.96 18.63
CA ILE A 339 12.88 -21.59 17.60
C ILE A 339 11.82 -20.63 18.19
N GLY A 340 11.34 -20.91 19.41
CA GLY A 340 10.34 -20.08 20.10
C GLY A 340 10.79 -18.65 20.31
N VAL A 341 12.01 -18.43 20.80
CA VAL A 341 12.59 -17.09 20.94
C VAL A 341 12.62 -16.34 19.60
N PHE A 342 13.04 -17.01 18.52
CA PHE A 342 13.14 -16.39 17.20
C PHE A 342 11.76 -16.04 16.62
N VAL A 343 10.81 -16.98 16.66
CA VAL A 343 9.44 -16.79 16.16
C VAL A 343 8.71 -15.70 16.96
N PHE A 344 8.76 -15.76 18.29
CA PHE A 344 8.08 -14.79 19.14
C PHE A 344 8.67 -13.38 19.00
N SER A 345 10.01 -13.26 18.95
CA SER A 345 10.69 -11.98 18.73
C SER A 345 10.32 -11.37 17.37
N SER A 346 10.34 -12.15 16.30
CA SER A 346 9.94 -11.68 14.97
C SER A 346 8.48 -11.21 14.93
N LEU A 347 7.57 -11.91 15.61
CA LEU A 347 6.16 -11.54 15.65
C LEU A 347 5.93 -10.23 16.41
N ILE A 348 6.60 -10.04 17.56
CA ILE A 348 6.55 -8.78 18.30
C ILE A 348 7.07 -7.62 17.45
N GLY A 349 8.17 -7.83 16.72
CA GLY A 349 8.73 -6.83 15.80
C GLY A 349 7.71 -6.39 14.74
N GLN A 350 7.09 -7.35 14.05
CA GLN A 350 6.06 -7.06 13.05
C GLN A 350 4.83 -6.35 13.66
N MET A 351 4.38 -6.79 14.84
CA MET A 351 3.25 -6.14 15.52
C MET A 351 3.57 -4.67 15.85
N ARG A 352 4.79 -4.39 16.32
CA ARG A 352 5.27 -3.02 16.57
C ARG A 352 5.24 -2.19 15.29
N ASP A 353 5.74 -2.73 14.17
CA ASP A 353 5.79 -2.00 12.90
C ASP A 353 4.38 -1.68 12.38
N VAL A 354 3.44 -2.63 12.48
CA VAL A 354 2.04 -2.41 12.08
C VAL A 354 1.37 -1.34 12.94
N ILE A 355 1.57 -1.37 14.26
CA ILE A 355 1.01 -0.37 15.19
C ILE A 355 1.66 1.01 14.96
N GLY A 356 2.98 1.04 14.71
CA GLY A 356 3.72 2.25 14.40
C GLY A 356 3.20 2.91 13.12
N ALA A 357 3.02 2.13 12.05
CA ALA A 357 2.44 2.63 10.81
C ALA A 357 0.99 3.12 10.98
N ALA A 358 0.17 2.42 11.77
CA ALA A 358 -1.22 2.80 12.01
C ALA A 358 -1.36 4.11 12.80
N THR A 359 -0.42 4.40 13.71
CA THR A 359 -0.42 5.62 14.53
C THR A 359 0.53 6.71 14.00
N ALA A 360 1.10 6.54 12.80
CA ALA A 360 2.09 7.44 12.23
C ALA A 360 1.58 8.89 12.11
N GLY A 361 0.38 9.11 11.57
CA GLY A 361 -0.19 10.45 11.41
C GLY A 361 -0.42 11.17 12.74
N GLN A 362 -0.92 10.45 13.75
CA GLN A 362 -1.14 11.01 15.07
C GLN A 362 0.19 11.28 15.80
N THR A 363 1.18 10.42 15.62
CA THR A 363 2.54 10.61 16.14
C THR A 363 3.22 11.81 15.50
N TYR A 364 3.08 11.98 14.18
CA TYR A 364 3.58 13.15 13.45
C TYR A 364 2.96 14.45 13.97
N PHE A 365 1.64 14.49 14.13
CA PHE A 365 0.93 15.63 14.70
C PHE A 365 1.43 15.99 16.11
N ARG A 366 1.52 14.99 17.00
CA ARG A 366 2.00 15.20 18.38
C ARG A 366 3.44 15.70 18.38
N SER A 367 4.31 15.10 17.57
CA SER A 367 5.71 15.51 17.45
C SER A 367 5.84 16.95 16.96
N SER A 368 5.07 17.35 15.95
CA SER A 368 5.08 18.73 15.43
C SER A 368 4.63 19.76 16.48
N MET A 369 3.53 19.45 17.20
CA MET A 369 3.05 20.28 18.30
C MET A 369 4.09 20.37 19.43
N ASP A 370 4.66 19.24 19.86
CA ASP A 370 5.63 19.19 20.95
C ASP A 370 6.92 19.93 20.60
N ASN A 371 7.42 19.79 19.36
CA ASN A 371 8.58 20.55 18.87
C ASN A 371 8.31 22.06 18.86
N THR A 372 7.11 22.48 18.45
CA THR A 372 6.72 23.91 18.46
C THR A 372 6.62 24.44 19.89
N VAL A 373 6.03 23.66 20.80
CA VAL A 373 5.95 24.04 22.22
C VAL A 373 7.32 24.08 22.86
N ALA A 374 8.20 23.12 22.58
CA ALA A 374 9.58 23.11 23.06
C ALA A 374 10.32 24.37 22.59
N TYR A 375 10.21 24.74 21.31
CA TYR A 375 10.77 25.99 20.80
C TYR A 375 10.28 27.23 21.56
N MET A 376 8.98 27.32 21.83
CA MET A 376 8.41 28.45 22.57
C MET A 376 8.89 28.50 24.03
N VAL A 377 9.06 27.34 24.67
CA VAL A 377 9.59 27.26 26.04
C VAL A 377 11.06 27.70 26.07
N THR A 378 11.90 27.22 25.15
CA THR A 378 13.31 27.63 25.04
C THR A 378 13.46 29.13 24.80
N ASN A 379 12.54 29.73 24.02
CA ASN A 379 12.53 31.17 23.74
C ASN A 379 11.73 32.00 24.75
N HIS A 380 11.35 31.43 25.91
CA HIS A 380 10.68 32.14 27.00
C HIS A 380 9.38 32.85 26.59
N ILE A 381 8.66 32.28 25.62
CA ILE A 381 7.37 32.82 25.15
C ILE A 381 6.31 32.64 26.25
N PRO A 382 5.45 33.64 26.54
CA PRO A 382 4.44 33.54 27.59
C PRO A 382 3.47 32.36 27.42
N HIS A 383 3.05 31.75 28.53
CA HIS A 383 2.12 30.60 28.53
C HIS A 383 0.79 30.88 27.81
N MET A 384 0.32 32.13 27.79
CA MET A 384 -0.89 32.52 27.05
C MET A 384 -0.75 32.23 25.53
N VAL A 385 0.42 32.53 24.96
CA VAL A 385 0.69 32.27 23.53
C VAL A 385 0.90 30.77 23.30
N GLN A 386 1.60 30.09 24.20
CA GLN A 386 1.78 28.64 24.12
C GLN A 386 0.44 27.88 24.12
N ASN A 387 -0.47 28.25 25.03
CA ASN A 387 -1.80 27.65 25.11
C ASN A 387 -2.63 27.94 23.86
N ARG A 388 -2.50 29.13 23.28
CA ARG A 388 -3.14 29.49 22.02
C ARG A 388 -2.65 28.62 20.88
N VAL A 389 -1.34 28.43 20.73
CA VAL A 389 -0.74 27.55 19.70
C VAL A 389 -1.17 26.10 19.90
N ARG A 390 -1.17 25.60 21.15
CA ARG A 390 -1.68 24.25 21.46
C ARG A 390 -3.15 24.09 21.06
N THR A 391 -3.99 25.09 21.36
CA THR A 391 -5.41 25.10 20.98
C THR A 391 -5.59 25.07 19.46
N TRP A 392 -4.77 25.82 18.73
CA TRP A 392 -4.76 25.78 17.26
C TRP A 392 -4.41 24.39 16.75
N TYR A 393 -3.30 23.79 17.20
CA TYR A 393 -2.92 22.43 16.80
C TYR A 393 -4.04 21.42 17.06
N THR A 394 -4.56 21.37 18.29
CA THR A 394 -5.62 20.42 18.66
C THR A 394 -6.87 20.61 17.80
N TYR A 395 -7.34 21.84 17.62
CA TYR A 395 -8.53 22.09 16.82
C TYR A 395 -8.31 21.78 15.33
N THR A 396 -7.15 22.14 14.78
CA THR A 396 -6.78 21.82 13.39
C THR A 396 -6.81 20.30 13.16
N TRP A 397 -6.24 19.52 14.09
CA TRP A 397 -6.29 18.06 14.03
C TRP A 397 -7.72 17.52 14.15
N ASP A 398 -8.52 18.00 15.10
CA ASP A 398 -9.89 17.54 15.29
C ASP A 398 -10.81 17.92 14.11
N ALA A 399 -10.53 19.03 13.42
CA ALA A 399 -11.32 19.52 12.31
C ALA A 399 -10.92 18.93 10.94
N GLN A 400 -9.62 18.73 10.69
CA GLN A 400 -9.09 18.32 9.38
C GLN A 400 -8.44 16.92 9.39
N GLY A 401 -8.01 16.41 10.54
CA GLY A 401 -7.26 15.16 10.63
C GLY A 401 -5.84 15.21 10.05
N MET A 402 -5.38 16.38 9.63
CA MET A 402 -4.05 16.64 9.07
C MET A 402 -3.66 18.11 9.28
N LEU A 403 -2.35 18.39 9.23
CA LEU A 403 -1.82 19.76 9.36
C LEU A 403 -1.74 20.48 8.01
N ASP A 404 -1.42 19.74 6.94
CA ASP A 404 -1.30 20.28 5.59
C ASP A 404 -1.96 19.34 4.57
N GLU A 405 -2.98 19.84 3.88
CA GLU A 405 -3.70 19.11 2.83
C GLU A 405 -2.89 19.06 1.52
N SER A 406 -2.00 20.03 1.29
CA SER A 406 -1.22 20.12 0.06
C SER A 406 -0.19 19.00 -0.06
N GLU A 407 0.44 18.60 1.05
CA GLU A 407 1.40 17.49 1.10
C GLU A 407 0.80 16.15 0.61
N LEU A 408 -0.51 15.95 0.84
CA LEU A 408 -1.24 14.78 0.37
C LEU A 408 -1.56 14.89 -1.13
N LEU A 409 -2.05 16.05 -1.57
CA LEU A 409 -2.54 16.26 -2.92
C LEU A 409 -1.43 16.35 -3.97
N ASP A 410 -0.23 16.80 -3.59
CA ASP A 410 0.90 16.98 -4.52
C ASP A 410 1.52 15.68 -5.03
N LYS A 411 1.25 14.55 -4.35
CA LYS A 411 1.71 13.22 -4.79
C LYS A 411 0.90 12.64 -5.95
N MET A 412 -0.25 13.23 -6.28
CA MET A 412 -1.15 12.73 -7.31
C MET A 412 -1.00 13.48 -8.64
N PRO A 413 -1.19 12.80 -9.79
CA PRO A 413 -1.27 13.47 -11.08
C PRO A 413 -2.36 14.53 -11.09
N LEU A 414 -2.14 15.61 -11.86
CA LEU A 414 -3.04 16.77 -11.92
C LEU A 414 -4.50 16.38 -12.16
N VAL A 415 -4.76 15.45 -13.08
CA VAL A 415 -6.13 15.00 -13.43
C VAL A 415 -6.88 14.46 -12.21
N MET A 416 -6.23 13.64 -11.37
CA MET A 416 -6.85 13.07 -10.18
C MET A 416 -7.08 14.12 -9.10
N ARG A 417 -6.09 15.00 -8.88
CA ARG A 417 -6.21 16.11 -7.93
C ARG A 417 -7.35 17.07 -8.32
N THR A 418 -7.50 17.36 -9.60
CA THR A 418 -8.61 18.18 -10.13
C THR A 418 -9.95 17.52 -9.88
N ALA A 419 -10.06 16.21 -10.14
CA ALA A 419 -11.31 15.47 -9.89
C ALA A 419 -11.72 15.53 -8.40
N ILE A 420 -10.76 15.35 -7.48
CA ILE A 420 -11.00 15.46 -6.04
C ILE A 420 -11.42 16.89 -5.66
N ALA A 421 -10.71 17.90 -6.14
CA ALA A 421 -11.02 19.30 -5.84
C ALA A 421 -12.42 19.71 -6.31
N VAL A 422 -12.81 19.25 -7.51
CA VAL A 422 -14.13 19.46 -8.09
C VAL A 422 -15.22 18.83 -7.21
N ASP A 423 -15.05 17.57 -6.82
CA ASP A 423 -16.06 16.85 -6.04
C ASP A 423 -16.25 17.43 -4.62
N ILE A 424 -15.17 17.88 -3.98
CA ILE A 424 -15.24 18.44 -2.63
C ILE A 424 -15.87 19.85 -2.61
N ASN A 425 -15.44 20.75 -3.51
CA ASN A 425 -15.67 22.18 -3.32
C ASN A 425 -16.43 22.89 -4.45
N LEU A 426 -16.55 22.33 -5.66
CA LEU A 426 -17.10 23.07 -6.81
C LEU A 426 -18.54 23.55 -6.58
N ALA A 427 -19.40 22.69 -6.02
CA ALA A 427 -20.79 23.04 -5.73
C ALA A 427 -20.92 24.19 -4.72
N THR A 428 -19.99 24.27 -3.76
CA THR A 428 -19.94 25.38 -2.79
C THR A 428 -19.50 26.67 -3.49
N PHE A 429 -18.50 26.60 -4.36
CA PHE A 429 -17.95 27.75 -5.07
C PHE A 429 -18.93 28.36 -6.07
N GLN A 430 -19.70 27.53 -6.78
CA GLN A 430 -20.73 28.00 -7.71
C GLN A 430 -21.84 28.81 -7.03
N LYS A 431 -22.16 28.50 -5.76
CA LYS A 431 -23.19 29.21 -4.99
C LYS A 431 -22.74 30.59 -4.50
N ILE A 432 -21.43 30.85 -4.48
CA ILE A 432 -20.88 32.11 -4.00
C ILE A 432 -21.29 33.26 -4.93
N ALA A 433 -21.95 34.27 -4.37
CA ALA A 433 -22.49 35.40 -5.12
C ALA A 433 -21.44 36.15 -5.95
N LEU A 434 -20.17 36.16 -5.53
CA LEU A 434 -19.07 36.76 -6.29
C LEU A 434 -18.80 35.99 -7.59
N PHE A 435 -18.82 34.66 -7.57
CA PHE A 435 -18.44 33.80 -8.70
C PHE A 435 -19.59 33.40 -9.64
N GLN A 436 -20.84 33.71 -9.28
CA GLN A 436 -21.99 33.45 -10.17
C GLN A 436 -21.82 34.05 -11.58
N GLY A 437 -21.98 33.24 -12.62
CA GLY A 437 -21.81 33.70 -14.01
C GLY A 437 -20.37 33.87 -14.47
N CYS A 438 -19.39 33.40 -13.69
CA CYS A 438 -18.05 33.10 -14.19
C CYS A 438 -18.05 31.71 -14.83
N ASP A 439 -17.10 31.47 -15.74
CA ASP A 439 -16.87 30.16 -16.34
C ASP A 439 -16.52 29.10 -15.29
N GLN A 440 -17.04 27.88 -15.48
CA GLN A 440 -16.82 26.76 -14.57
C GLN A 440 -15.34 26.33 -14.56
N GLN A 441 -14.66 26.35 -15.71
CA GLN A 441 -13.24 25.96 -15.79
C GLN A 441 -12.34 26.90 -14.98
N MET A 442 -12.63 28.21 -15.00
CA MET A 442 -11.95 29.18 -14.13
C MET A 442 -12.09 28.81 -12.65
N LEU A 443 -13.27 28.35 -12.22
CA LEU A 443 -13.48 27.93 -10.82
C LEU A 443 -12.67 26.68 -10.48
N VAL A 444 -12.57 25.73 -11.42
CA VAL A 444 -11.73 24.53 -11.24
C VAL A 444 -10.26 24.91 -11.08
N ASP A 445 -9.74 25.80 -11.93
CA ASP A 445 -8.35 26.30 -11.83
C ASP A 445 -8.10 27.06 -10.52
N MET A 446 -9.09 27.81 -10.04
CA MET A 446 -9.02 28.47 -8.74
C MET A 446 -8.94 27.45 -7.60
N LEU A 447 -9.78 26.41 -7.61
CA LEU A 447 -9.83 25.39 -6.55
C LEU A 447 -8.47 24.72 -6.32
N LEU A 448 -7.69 24.52 -7.38
CA LEU A 448 -6.36 23.93 -7.33
C LEU A 448 -5.31 24.81 -6.64
N ARG A 449 -5.56 26.12 -6.50
CA ARG A 449 -4.63 27.10 -5.89
C ARG A 449 -5.09 27.59 -4.51
N LEU A 450 -6.19 27.06 -3.98
CA LEU A 450 -6.68 27.45 -2.66
C LEU A 450 -5.90 26.79 -1.54
N LYS A 451 -5.61 27.55 -0.50
CA LYS A 451 -5.05 27.05 0.75
C LYS A 451 -6.11 27.11 1.85
N SER A 452 -6.30 26.03 2.60
CA SER A 452 -7.23 26.02 3.75
C SER A 452 -6.47 26.45 5.01
N ILE A 453 -6.94 27.49 5.71
CA ILE A 453 -6.34 28.00 6.95
C ILE A 453 -7.41 28.13 8.03
N ILE A 454 -7.08 27.69 9.25
CA ILE A 454 -7.94 27.79 10.43
C ILE A 454 -7.49 28.96 11.31
N TYR A 455 -8.44 29.81 11.68
CA TYR A 455 -8.28 30.90 12.66
C TYR A 455 -9.02 30.58 13.96
N LEU A 456 -8.41 30.97 15.08
CA LEU A 456 -9.00 30.82 16.42
C LEU A 456 -10.01 31.93 16.73
N PRO A 457 -10.96 31.70 17.65
CA PRO A 457 -11.85 32.75 18.14
C PRO A 457 -11.06 33.95 18.64
N GLY A 458 -11.38 35.12 18.12
CA GLY A 458 -10.72 36.36 18.52
C GLY A 458 -9.57 36.81 17.62
N ASP A 459 -9.09 35.96 16.71
CA ASP A 459 -7.97 36.27 15.84
C ASP A 459 -8.36 37.31 14.78
N PHE A 460 -7.50 38.30 14.57
CA PHE A 460 -7.64 39.23 13.45
C PHE A 460 -7.11 38.56 12.18
N VAL A 461 -8.01 38.25 11.26
CA VAL A 461 -7.67 37.73 9.94
C VAL A 461 -7.11 38.85 9.07
N VAL A 462 -7.71 40.04 9.18
CA VAL A 462 -7.33 41.23 8.40
C VAL A 462 -7.34 42.44 9.31
N LYS A 463 -6.31 43.28 9.23
CA LYS A 463 -6.31 44.60 9.88
C LYS A 463 -6.42 45.72 8.85
N LYS A 464 -7.14 46.78 9.20
CA LYS A 464 -7.29 47.99 8.39
C LYS A 464 -5.92 48.62 8.19
N GLY A 465 -5.61 48.98 6.94
CA GLY A 465 -4.34 49.59 6.56
C GLY A 465 -3.26 48.60 6.10
N ASP A 466 -3.38 47.30 6.41
CA ASP A 466 -2.43 46.28 5.94
C ASP A 466 -2.49 46.13 4.42
N ILE A 467 -1.42 45.61 3.81
CA ILE A 467 -1.38 45.34 2.37
C ILE A 467 -2.20 44.08 2.07
N GLY A 468 -3.25 44.20 1.27
CA GLY A 468 -4.13 43.09 0.90
C GLY A 468 -3.59 42.26 -0.26
N LYS A 469 -2.88 41.18 0.05
CA LYS A 469 -2.30 40.26 -0.94
C LYS A 469 -3.18 39.07 -1.30
N GLU A 470 -4.26 38.84 -0.55
CA GLU A 470 -5.07 37.63 -0.61
C GLU A 470 -6.56 37.97 -0.49
N MET A 471 -7.44 37.07 -0.92
CA MET A 471 -8.86 37.07 -0.55
C MET A 471 -9.19 35.82 0.26
N TYR A 472 -10.27 35.92 1.03
CA TYR A 472 -10.72 34.86 1.93
C TYR A 472 -12.15 34.45 1.60
N ILE A 473 -12.39 33.15 1.59
CA ILE A 473 -13.70 32.55 1.40
C ILE A 473 -14.01 31.73 2.64
N ILE A 474 -15.16 31.98 3.27
CA ILE A 474 -15.51 31.29 4.51
C ILE A 474 -16.05 29.90 4.18
N LYS A 475 -15.28 28.86 4.50
CA LYS A 475 -15.71 27.45 4.37
C LYS A 475 -16.67 27.07 5.50
N SER A 476 -16.26 27.35 6.74
CA SER A 476 -17.07 27.11 7.94
C SER A 476 -16.74 28.12 9.05
N GLY A 477 -17.69 28.33 9.95
CA GLY A 477 -17.60 29.34 11.01
C GLY A 477 -18.11 30.72 10.56
N ALA A 478 -17.73 31.75 11.31
CA ALA A 478 -18.15 33.12 11.07
C ALA A 478 -17.04 34.11 11.46
N VAL A 479 -16.97 35.21 10.71
CA VAL A 479 -16.07 36.34 10.97
C VAL A 479 -16.87 37.63 11.09
N GLN A 480 -16.37 38.57 11.86
CA GLN A 480 -16.99 39.85 12.13
C GLN A 480 -16.11 40.98 11.61
N VAL A 481 -16.71 41.89 10.85
CA VAL A 481 -16.07 43.15 10.46
C VAL A 481 -16.27 44.12 11.60
N VAL A 482 -15.16 44.56 12.21
CA VAL A 482 -15.16 45.38 13.42
C VAL A 482 -14.52 46.75 13.17
N GLY A 483 -14.90 47.73 13.98
CA GLY A 483 -14.23 49.03 14.04
C GLY A 483 -14.78 49.90 15.17
N GLY A 484 -14.70 51.22 15.00
CA GLY A 484 -14.92 52.17 16.08
C GLY A 484 -13.70 52.29 17.02
N PRO A 485 -13.81 53.10 18.08
CA PRO A 485 -12.82 53.14 19.16
C PRO A 485 -12.68 51.73 19.75
N ASP A 486 -11.46 51.21 19.79
CA ASP A 486 -11.10 49.88 20.32
C ASP A 486 -11.71 48.65 19.64
N ASN A 487 -12.18 48.76 18.38
CA ASN A 487 -12.79 47.64 17.64
C ASN A 487 -14.03 47.02 18.31
N SER A 488 -14.74 47.80 19.12
CA SER A 488 -15.92 47.36 19.88
C SER A 488 -17.19 47.25 19.03
N ILE A 489 -17.27 47.97 17.91
CA ILE A 489 -18.46 48.03 17.06
C ILE A 489 -18.35 46.95 15.99
N VAL A 490 -19.33 46.03 15.96
CA VAL A 490 -19.48 45.01 14.91
C VAL A 490 -20.37 45.57 13.81
N PHE A 491 -19.82 45.78 12.61
CA PHE A 491 -20.59 46.28 11.47
C PHE A 491 -21.40 45.17 10.79
N VAL A 492 -20.77 44.02 10.57
CA VAL A 492 -21.41 42.88 9.90
C VAL A 492 -20.76 41.57 10.33
N THR A 493 -21.57 40.52 10.45
CA THR A 493 -21.11 39.15 10.64
C THR A 493 -21.25 38.38 9.32
N LEU A 494 -20.13 37.93 8.77
CA LEU A 494 -20.06 37.11 7.57
C LEU A 494 -20.04 35.63 7.96
N LYS A 495 -20.85 34.82 7.28
CA LYS A 495 -21.00 33.37 7.51
C LYS A 495 -20.42 32.57 6.35
N ALA A 496 -20.43 31.25 6.48
CA ALA A 496 -20.03 30.33 5.41
C ALA A 496 -20.65 30.69 4.04
N GLY A 497 -19.85 30.62 2.98
CA GLY A 497 -20.23 31.01 1.62
C GLY A 497 -20.07 32.51 1.31
N CYS A 498 -19.79 33.36 2.30
CA CYS A 498 -19.40 34.74 2.07
C CYS A 498 -17.89 34.86 1.73
N VAL A 499 -17.57 35.90 0.99
CA VAL A 499 -16.21 36.27 0.60
C VAL A 499 -15.86 37.62 1.20
N PHE A 500 -14.62 37.79 1.63
CA PHE A 500 -14.09 39.08 2.07
C PHE A 500 -12.63 39.27 1.65
N GLY A 501 -12.19 40.53 1.64
CA GLY A 501 -10.85 40.90 1.18
C GLY A 501 -10.74 41.02 -0.36
N GLU A 502 -11.87 40.89 -1.06
CA GLU A 502 -12.01 41.00 -2.51
C GLU A 502 -11.69 42.41 -3.03
N ILE A 503 -11.92 43.44 -2.21
CA ILE A 503 -11.76 44.86 -2.61
C ILE A 503 -10.29 45.16 -2.92
N SER A 504 -9.35 44.71 -2.09
CA SER A 504 -7.91 44.96 -2.29
C SER A 504 -7.32 44.19 -3.49
N LEU A 505 -8.01 43.16 -3.97
CA LEU A 505 -7.61 42.42 -5.17
C LEU A 505 -8.10 43.10 -6.46
N LEU A 506 -9.32 43.65 -6.44
CA LEU A 506 -9.99 44.20 -7.62
C LEU A 506 -9.73 45.69 -7.85
N GLN A 507 -9.24 46.43 -6.85
CA GLN A 507 -8.97 47.86 -6.97
C GLN A 507 -7.58 48.10 -7.59
N SER A 508 -7.55 48.98 -8.60
CA SER A 508 -6.32 49.34 -9.32
C SER A 508 -5.35 50.11 -8.43
N SER A 509 -4.05 49.92 -8.65
CA SER A 509 -2.95 50.48 -7.87
C SER A 509 -2.99 52.01 -7.73
N LYS A 510 -3.67 52.70 -8.66
CA LYS A 510 -3.77 54.17 -8.70
C LYS A 510 -4.57 54.81 -7.56
N ASP A 511 -5.54 54.11 -6.95
CA ASP A 511 -6.48 54.70 -5.97
C ASP A 511 -6.19 54.27 -4.51
N GLY A 512 -4.94 53.94 -4.16
CA GLY A 512 -4.63 53.37 -2.84
C GLY A 512 -5.19 51.95 -2.61
N GLY A 513 -5.60 51.29 -3.71
CA GLY A 513 -6.39 50.05 -3.74
C GLY A 513 -5.71 48.77 -3.24
N ASN A 514 -4.48 48.85 -2.73
CA ASN A 514 -3.77 47.67 -2.22
C ASN A 514 -3.81 47.55 -0.69
N ARG A 515 -4.49 48.47 0.01
CA ARG A 515 -4.65 48.39 1.48
C ARG A 515 -6.02 47.84 1.88
N ARG A 516 -6.06 47.21 3.05
CA ARG A 516 -7.27 46.67 3.66
C ARG A 516 -8.12 47.80 4.24
N THR A 517 -9.42 47.77 3.99
CA THR A 517 -10.34 48.86 4.34
C THR A 517 -10.97 48.74 5.72
N ALA A 518 -10.97 47.54 6.32
CA ALA A 518 -11.60 47.26 7.61
C ALA A 518 -10.84 46.18 8.40
N ASN A 519 -11.09 46.14 9.72
CA ASN A 519 -10.63 45.05 10.57
C ASN A 519 -11.62 43.89 10.48
N VAL A 520 -11.13 42.67 10.30
CA VAL A 520 -11.94 41.45 10.28
C VAL A 520 -11.39 40.49 11.32
N LYS A 521 -12.26 40.09 12.25
CA LYS A 521 -11.93 39.24 13.40
C LYS A 521 -12.75 37.95 13.35
N ALA A 522 -12.15 36.81 13.65
CA ALA A 522 -12.85 35.54 13.77
C ALA A 522 -13.76 35.56 15.01
N TYR A 523 -15.05 35.26 14.82
CA TYR A 523 -16.01 35.21 15.93
C TYR A 523 -15.88 33.92 16.75
N GLY A 524 -15.72 32.81 16.04
CA GLY A 524 -15.40 31.50 16.60
C GLY A 524 -14.23 30.88 15.83
N PHE A 525 -14.08 29.56 15.93
CA PHE A 525 -13.17 28.85 15.04
C PHE A 525 -13.69 28.98 13.60
N ALA A 526 -12.84 29.52 12.72
CA ALA A 526 -13.21 29.81 11.34
C ALA A 526 -12.23 29.12 10.40
N ASN A 527 -12.75 28.28 9.50
CA ASN A 527 -11.97 27.68 8.43
C ASN A 527 -12.18 28.50 7.15
N LEU A 528 -11.09 29.06 6.63
CA LEU A 528 -11.08 29.96 5.49
C LEU A 528 -10.26 29.35 4.36
N PHE A 529 -10.77 29.46 3.14
CA PHE A 529 -9.92 29.30 1.95
C PHE A 529 -9.26 30.62 1.60
N VAL A 530 -7.97 30.57 1.37
CA VAL A 530 -7.14 31.72 0.98
C VAL A 530 -6.76 31.57 -0.48
N LEU A 531 -6.98 32.63 -1.26
CA LEU A 531 -6.51 32.74 -2.64
C LEU A 531 -5.61 33.96 -2.76
N GLU A 532 -4.39 33.76 -3.26
CA GLU A 532 -3.43 34.83 -3.47
C GLU A 532 -3.81 35.69 -4.68
N LYS A 533 -3.48 36.99 -4.61
CA LYS A 533 -3.70 37.96 -5.69
C LYS A 533 -3.05 37.47 -6.98
N LYS A 534 -1.78 37.08 -6.89
CA LYS A 534 -0.99 36.63 -8.03
C LYS A 534 -1.68 35.46 -8.75
N ASP A 535 -2.05 34.45 -7.99
CA ASP A 535 -2.74 33.26 -8.50
C ASP A 535 -4.06 33.59 -9.19
N LEU A 536 -4.86 34.47 -8.59
CA LEU A 536 -6.11 34.92 -9.21
C LEU A 536 -5.84 35.66 -10.53
N PHE A 537 -4.87 36.57 -10.58
CA PHE A 537 -4.55 37.30 -11.82
C PHE A 537 -4.01 36.39 -12.91
N ASP A 538 -3.14 35.44 -12.57
CA ASP A 538 -2.61 34.45 -13.51
C ASP A 538 -3.76 33.64 -14.15
N ILE A 539 -4.76 33.22 -13.36
CA ILE A 539 -5.95 32.53 -13.87
C ILE A 539 -6.77 33.46 -14.78
N LEU A 540 -7.04 34.69 -14.34
CA LEU A 540 -7.92 35.62 -15.06
C LEU A 540 -7.41 36.01 -16.45
N VAL A 541 -6.10 35.94 -16.70
CA VAL A 541 -5.51 36.14 -18.04
C VAL A 541 -6.11 35.16 -19.06
N HIS A 542 -6.41 33.93 -18.64
CA HIS A 542 -6.98 32.89 -19.50
C HIS A 542 -8.51 33.00 -19.66
N TYR A 543 -9.20 33.74 -18.78
CA TYR A 543 -10.66 33.84 -18.74
C TYR A 543 -11.13 35.31 -18.75
N PRO A 544 -10.95 36.05 -19.86
CA PRO A 544 -11.23 37.49 -19.93
C PRO A 544 -12.70 37.84 -19.70
N GLU A 545 -13.64 36.97 -20.10
CA GLU A 545 -15.07 37.19 -19.85
C GLU A 545 -15.42 37.10 -18.36
N SER A 546 -14.88 36.10 -17.66
CA SER A 546 -15.03 35.97 -16.20
C SER A 546 -14.38 37.15 -15.47
N GLN A 547 -13.24 37.65 -15.97
CA GLN A 547 -12.59 38.86 -15.44
C GLN A 547 -13.51 40.08 -15.54
N LYS A 548 -14.20 40.29 -16.67
CA LYS A 548 -15.19 41.38 -16.83
C LYS A 548 -16.35 41.23 -15.83
N VAL A 549 -16.85 40.01 -15.63
CA VAL A 549 -17.93 39.71 -14.68
C VAL A 549 -17.50 40.03 -13.25
N LEU A 550 -16.32 39.57 -12.84
CA LEU A 550 -15.76 39.84 -11.52
C LEU A 550 -15.46 41.32 -11.31
N ALA A 551 -14.90 42.00 -12.29
CA ALA A 551 -14.67 43.45 -12.23
C ALA A 551 -15.98 44.24 -12.09
N ARG A 552 -17.03 43.85 -12.83
CA ARG A 552 -18.37 44.46 -12.72
C ARG A 552 -18.97 44.26 -11.33
N LYS A 553 -18.86 43.05 -10.77
CA LYS A 553 -19.33 42.76 -9.41
C LYS A 553 -18.52 43.47 -8.34
N GLY A 554 -17.20 43.53 -8.47
CA GLY A 554 -16.32 44.29 -7.60
C GLY A 554 -16.68 45.76 -7.55
N ARG A 555 -16.92 46.39 -8.71
CA ARG A 555 -17.39 47.79 -8.79
C ARG A 555 -18.75 47.99 -8.11
N LYS A 556 -19.69 47.05 -8.24
CA LYS A 556 -20.99 47.11 -7.53
C LYS A 556 -20.81 47.02 -6.02
N LEU A 557 -19.98 46.10 -5.54
CA LEU A 557 -19.68 45.93 -4.12
C LEU A 557 -18.98 47.15 -3.51
N MET A 558 -18.11 47.82 -4.27
CA MET A 558 -17.50 49.08 -3.86
C MET A 558 -18.51 50.23 -3.80
N LYS A 559 -19.37 50.37 -4.82
CA LYS A 559 -20.39 51.43 -4.86
C LYS A 559 -21.46 51.27 -3.78
N ALA A 560 -21.84 50.04 -3.46
CA ALA A 560 -22.76 49.76 -2.36
C ALA A 560 -22.19 50.09 -0.97
N LYS A 561 -20.87 50.36 -0.86
CA LYS A 561 -20.17 50.58 0.41
C LYS A 561 -19.52 51.97 0.56
N GLY A 562 -19.72 52.91 -0.36
CA GLY A 562 -19.23 54.30 -0.22
C GLY A 562 -20.36 55.34 -0.09
N PRO A 563 -20.09 56.52 0.49
CA PRO A 563 -19.84 56.78 1.91
C PRO A 563 -21.16 56.93 2.69
N ALA A 564 -21.60 55.89 3.40
CA ALA A 564 -22.66 56.00 4.42
C ALA A 564 -22.04 56.21 5.82
N ALA A 565 -20.98 57.03 5.89
CA ALA A 565 -20.38 57.48 7.14
C ALA A 565 -20.80 58.94 7.40
N ALA A 566 -22.11 59.19 7.41
CA ALA A 566 -22.73 60.38 7.99
C ALA A 566 -24.24 60.11 8.07
N LYS A 567 -24.78 60.10 9.29
CA LYS A 567 -26.20 59.96 9.65
C LYS A 567 -26.76 58.53 9.62
N VAL A 568 -26.59 57.82 10.74
CA VAL A 568 -27.69 57.06 11.33
C VAL A 568 -27.75 57.43 12.80
N GLU A 569 -28.94 57.87 13.21
CA GLU A 569 -29.28 58.50 14.47
C GLU A 569 -29.00 57.63 15.69
N GLU A 570 -28.66 58.32 16.79
CA GLU A 570 -28.75 57.79 18.15
C GLU A 570 -30.20 57.39 18.47
N GLU A 571 -30.51 56.10 18.45
CA GLU A 571 -31.55 55.56 19.33
C GLU A 571 -30.89 54.97 20.58
N LYS A 572 -30.90 55.76 21.66
CA LYS A 572 -30.70 55.26 23.02
C LYS A 572 -31.77 54.21 23.33
N LYS A 573 -31.37 52.94 23.47
CA LYS A 573 -32.10 51.98 24.31
C LYS A 573 -31.34 51.72 25.60
N LYS A 574 -32.01 52.10 26.69
CA LYS A 574 -31.63 51.94 28.10
C LYS A 574 -31.19 50.50 28.40
N GLY A 575 -30.12 50.36 29.18
CA GLY A 575 -29.64 49.06 29.63
C GLY A 575 -30.58 48.37 30.60
N LEU A 576 -30.65 47.02 30.53
CA LEU A 576 -30.45 46.07 31.63
C LEU A 576 -30.56 44.62 31.08
N ALA A 577 -29.97 43.67 31.82
CA ALA A 577 -29.87 42.22 31.61
C ALA A 577 -28.72 41.72 30.70
N LEU A 578 -27.51 41.79 31.27
CA LEU A 578 -26.42 40.86 31.02
C LEU A 578 -26.96 39.43 31.31
N PHE A 579 -26.85 38.51 30.34
CA PHE A 579 -27.34 37.11 30.35
C PHE A 579 -28.84 36.90 30.01
N GLY A 580 -29.12 36.63 28.73
CA GLY A 580 -30.31 35.86 28.34
C GLY A 580 -30.12 34.36 28.65
N PRO A 581 -31.20 33.61 28.95
CA PRO A 581 -31.10 32.18 29.24
C PRO A 581 -30.64 31.41 27.99
N LYS A 582 -29.77 30.41 28.20
CA LYS A 582 -29.28 29.48 27.17
C LYS A 582 -30.45 28.94 26.33
N PRO A 583 -30.30 28.76 25.01
CA PRO A 583 -31.33 28.11 24.21
C PRO A 583 -31.57 26.69 24.74
N PRO A 584 -32.83 26.25 24.89
CA PRO A 584 -33.11 24.88 25.30
C PRO A 584 -32.61 23.91 24.22
N THR A 585 -31.93 22.87 24.68
CA THR A 585 -31.49 21.71 23.92
C THR A 585 -32.64 21.17 23.05
N PRO A 586 -32.41 20.83 21.77
CA PRO A 586 -33.46 20.32 20.90
C PRO A 586 -34.12 19.07 21.50
N LYS A 587 -35.45 19.10 21.59
CA LYS A 587 -36.30 18.00 22.06
C LYS A 587 -36.36 16.88 21.02
N PHE A 588 -35.30 16.09 20.92
CA PHE A 588 -35.33 14.74 20.34
C PHE A 588 -34.36 13.89 21.15
N LEU A 589 -34.79 13.46 22.34
CA LEU A 589 -34.29 12.31 23.12
C LEU A 589 -34.97 12.29 24.50
N ARG A 590 -36.31 12.27 24.52
CA ARG A 590 -37.07 11.99 25.76
C ARG A 590 -38.19 10.95 25.58
N ALA A 591 -38.00 10.05 24.61
CA ALA A 591 -38.61 8.72 24.60
C ALA A 591 -37.42 7.74 24.50
N PHE A 592 -37.36 6.73 25.37
CA PHE A 592 -36.25 5.75 25.60
C PHE A 592 -35.38 5.92 26.87
N GLY A 593 -35.81 6.71 27.85
CA GLY A 593 -35.26 6.65 29.21
C GLY A 593 -35.96 5.61 30.09
N GLY A 594 -35.76 4.31 29.81
CA GLY A 594 -36.16 3.19 30.69
C GLY A 594 -34.95 2.49 31.34
N PRO A 595 -35.15 1.58 32.32
CA PRO A 595 -34.09 1.02 33.19
C PRO A 595 -33.03 0.15 32.49
N PHE A 596 -33.05 0.04 31.16
CA PHE A 596 -32.17 -0.81 30.38
C PHE A 596 -30.74 -0.27 30.24
N ASN A 597 -30.54 1.04 30.39
CA ASN A 597 -29.27 1.69 30.05
C ASN A 597 -28.20 1.62 31.16
N LYS A 598 -28.59 1.36 32.43
CA LYS A 598 -27.61 1.17 33.53
C LYS A 598 -26.88 -0.19 33.43
N LYS A 599 -27.59 -1.27 33.07
CA LYS A 599 -26.98 -2.61 32.90
C LYS A 599 -26.05 -2.71 31.68
N PHE A 600 -26.31 -1.93 30.62
CA PHE A 600 -25.45 -1.91 29.43
C PHE A 600 -24.15 -1.12 29.66
N ILE A 601 -24.22 -0.02 30.41
CA ILE A 601 -23.05 0.81 30.76
C ILE A 601 -22.15 0.12 31.81
N GLU A 602 -22.71 -0.69 32.71
CA GLU A 602 -21.90 -1.55 33.59
C GLU A 602 -21.22 -2.70 32.83
N LYS A 603 -21.87 -3.32 31.85
CA LYS A 603 -21.24 -4.33 31.00
C LYS A 603 -20.07 -3.78 30.16
N LEU A 604 -20.14 -2.51 29.73
CA LEU A 604 -19.06 -1.84 29.00
C LEU A 604 -17.86 -1.45 29.87
N LYS A 605 -18.05 -1.24 31.19
CA LYS A 605 -16.94 -1.05 32.13
C LYS A 605 -16.19 -2.35 32.42
N VAL A 606 -16.87 -3.50 32.39
CA VAL A 606 -16.22 -4.82 32.55
C VAL A 606 -15.36 -5.20 31.33
N THR A 607 -15.71 -4.73 30.12
CA THR A 607 -14.91 -5.01 28.91
C THR A 607 -13.61 -4.20 28.82
N LYS A 608 -13.48 -3.08 29.55
CA LYS A 608 -12.21 -2.35 29.69
C LYS A 608 -11.23 -2.99 30.67
N LEU A 609 -11.67 -3.97 31.46
CA LEU A 609 -10.79 -4.72 32.37
C LEU A 609 -10.00 -5.83 31.65
N PHE A 610 -10.45 -6.28 30.47
CA PHE A 610 -9.79 -7.35 29.71
C PHE A 610 -8.59 -6.89 28.87
N LEU A 611 -8.41 -5.58 28.68
CA LEU A 611 -7.24 -5.02 27.96
C LEU A 611 -6.13 -4.48 28.89
N SER A 612 -6.30 -4.62 30.20
CA SER A 612 -5.33 -4.16 31.23
C SER A 612 -4.72 -5.33 32.01
N PHE A 613 -4.48 -6.46 31.35
CA PHE A 613 -3.81 -7.64 31.94
C PHE A 613 -2.44 -7.94 31.32
N CYS A 614 -1.89 -7.05 30.49
CA CYS A 614 -0.63 -7.28 29.76
C CYS A 614 0.54 -6.35 30.15
N THR A 615 0.47 -5.62 31.27
CA THR A 615 1.53 -4.66 31.66
C THR A 615 2.10 -4.83 33.06
N HIS A 616 1.88 -5.95 33.76
CA HIS A 616 2.56 -6.26 35.02
C HIS A 616 2.96 -7.73 35.14
N VAL A 617 3.96 -8.15 34.37
CA VAL A 617 4.90 -9.22 34.73
C VAL A 617 6.25 -8.86 34.12
N HIS A 618 7.02 -8.06 34.84
CA HIS A 618 8.49 -8.01 34.77
C HIS A 618 8.99 -7.37 36.07
N LEU A 619 9.09 -8.25 37.07
CA LEU A 619 10.13 -8.23 38.09
C LEU A 619 10.63 -9.67 38.20
#